data_AF-A0A4D4L491-F1
#
_entry.id   AF-A0A4D4L491-F1
#
_cell.length_a   1.000
_cell.length_b   1.000
_cell.length_c   1.000
_cell.angle_alpha   90.00
_cell.angle_beta   90.00
_cell.angle_gamma   90.00
#
_symmetry.space_group_name_H-M   'P 1'
#
loop_
_entity.id
_entity.type
_entity.pdbx_description
1 polymer ?
#
loop_
_entity_poly.entity_id
_entity_poly.type
_entity_poly.pdbx_seq_one_letter_code
_entity_poly.pdbx_strand_id
1 'polypeptide(L)' 'MKWIRDHCTANELELVRVENFNDRYPEEQRADLSLTHFTIARSESPGLDGWALPTGLPPTAARTARRTSKGRRKAA' A
#
# COMPACT_ATOMS: atom_id res chain seq x y z
N MET A 1 5.06 -5.65 -23.78
CA MET A 1 4.60 -4.29 -23.39
C MET A 1 3.22 -3.90 -23.90
N LYS A 2 2.62 -4.61 -24.88
CA LYS A 2 1.26 -4.28 -25.35
C LYS A 2 0.22 -4.38 -24.23
N TRP A 3 0.27 -5.46 -23.43
CA TRP A 3 -0.68 -5.70 -22.33
C TRP A 3 -0.76 -4.55 -21.30
N ILE A 4 0.38 -3.96 -20.89
CA ILE A 4 0.40 -2.87 -19.91
C ILE A 4 -0.15 -1.58 -20.53
N ARG A 5 0.11 -1.33 -21.81
CA ARG A 5 -0.43 -0.17 -22.53
C ARG A 5 -1.94 -0.30 -22.73
N ASP A 6 -2.41 -1.47 -23.13
CA ASP A 6 -3.83 -1.77 -23.28
C ASP A 6 -4.55 -1.64 -21.93
N HIS A 7 -3.93 -2.12 -20.84
CA HIS A 7 -4.44 -1.92 -19.48
C HIS A 7 -4.51 -0.44 -19.09
N CYS A 8 -3.46 0.35 -19.38
CA CYS A 8 -3.46 1.78 -19.12
C CYS A 8 -4.59 2.50 -19.87
N THR A 9 -4.72 2.27 -21.18
CA THR A 9 -5.77 2.86 -22.01
C THR A 9 -7.18 2.49 -21.54
N ALA A 10 -7.39 1.23 -21.13
CA ALA A 10 -8.70 0.77 -20.66
C ALA A 10 -9.13 1.35 -19.31
N ASN A 11 -8.19 1.88 -18.53
CA ASN A 11 -8.42 2.38 -17.17
C ASN A 11 -8.11 3.88 -17.02
N GLU A 12 -7.94 4.62 -18.13
CA GLU A 12 -7.61 6.05 -18.13
C GLU A 12 -6.35 6.35 -17.30
N LEU A 13 -5.38 5.43 -17.39
CA LEU A 13 -4.07 5.54 -16.76
C LEU A 13 -3.02 5.89 -17.81
N GLU A 14 -1.98 6.55 -17.35
CA GLU A 14 -0.78 6.86 -18.11
C GLU A 14 0.39 6.04 -17.59
N LEU A 15 1.14 5.45 -18.52
CA LEU A 15 2.40 4.80 -18.21
C LEU A 15 3.49 5.86 -18.07
N VAL A 16 3.84 6.20 -16.84
CA VAL A 16 4.77 7.29 -16.50
C VAL A 16 6.22 6.86 -16.64
N ARG A 17 6.53 5.63 -16.21
CA ARG A 17 7.92 5.17 -16.17
C ARG A 17 8.01 3.65 -16.36
N VAL A 18 9.06 3.23 -17.05
CA VAL A 18 9.44 1.83 -17.22
C VAL A 18 10.89 1.69 -16.79
N GLU A 19 11.14 0.81 -15.82
CA GLU A 19 12.48 0.54 -15.31
C GLU A 19 12.79 -0.95 -15.40
N ASN A 20 13.95 -1.27 -15.96
CA ASN A 20 14.51 -2.60 -15.87
C ASN A 20 15.21 -2.73 -14.51
N PHE A 21 14.73 -3.65 -13.67
CA PHE A 21 15.32 -3.91 -12.37
C PHE A 21 16.32 -5.07 -12.39
N ASN A 22 16.51 -5.73 -13.53
CA ASN A 22 17.45 -6.85 -13.66
C ASN A 22 18.88 -6.47 -13.30
N ASP A 23 19.28 -5.23 -13.60
CA ASP A 23 20.64 -4.75 -13.32
C ASP A 23 20.92 -4.67 -11.82
N ARG A 24 19.88 -4.64 -10.97
CA ARG A 24 20.01 -4.67 -9.51
C ARG A 24 20.17 -6.06 -8.93
N TYR A 25 19.98 -7.11 -9.72
CA TYR A 25 20.21 -8.49 -9.28
C TYR A 25 21.62 -8.96 -9.66
N PRO A 26 22.20 -9.87 -8.84
CA PRO A 26 23.45 -10.56 -9.19
C PRO A 26 23.34 -11.26 -10.54
N GLU A 27 24.44 -11.34 -11.29
CA GLU A 27 24.45 -11.89 -12.65
C GLU A 27 23.93 -13.32 -12.73
N GLU A 28 24.15 -14.12 -11.69
CA GLU A 28 23.68 -15.51 -11.62
C GLU A 28 22.15 -15.60 -11.63
N GLN A 29 21.44 -14.57 -11.17
CA GLN A 29 19.97 -14.53 -11.10
C GLN A 29 19.33 -13.83 -12.31
N ARG A 30 20.10 -13.05 -13.08
CA ARG A 30 19.59 -12.28 -14.23
C ARG A 30 19.11 -13.17 -15.39
N ALA A 31 19.62 -14.39 -15.50
CA ALA A 31 19.22 -15.33 -16.55
C ALA A 31 17.86 -16.01 -16.26
N ASP A 32 17.55 -16.21 -14.98
CA ASP A 32 16.34 -16.93 -14.55
C ASP A 32 15.14 -16.01 -14.32
N LEU A 33 15.40 -14.74 -14.01
CA LEU A 33 14.37 -13.78 -13.63
C LEU A 33 14.54 -12.46 -14.36
N SER A 34 13.44 -11.98 -14.95
CA SER A 34 13.35 -10.65 -15.53
C SER A 34 12.27 -9.84 -14.80
N LEU A 35 12.71 -8.87 -14.00
CA LEU A 35 11.88 -7.92 -13.29
C LEU A 35 11.91 -6.56 -13.99
N THR A 36 10.75 -6.13 -14.49
CA THR A 36 10.54 -4.78 -15.02
C THR A 36 9.46 -4.09 -14.19
N HIS A 37 9.76 -2.91 -13.66
CA HIS A 37 8.79 -2.08 -12.95
C HIS A 37 8.09 -1.11 -13.90
N PHE A 38 6.77 -1.03 -13.76
CA PHE A 38 5.91 -0.10 -14.47
C PHE A 38 5.31 0.85 -13.45
N THR A 39 5.60 2.14 -13.59
CA THR A 39 4.92 3.18 -12.81
C THR A 39 3.79 3.72 -13.65
N ILE A 40 2.56 3.59 -13.16
CA ILE A 40 1.35 4.10 -13.80
C ILE A 40 0.73 5.17 -12.90
N ALA A 41 0.22 6.23 -13.52
CA ALA A 41 -0.53 7.29 -12.84
C ALA A 41 -1.87 7.46 -13.53
N ARG A 42 -2.83 8.10 -12.87
CA ARG A 42 -4.05 8.57 -13.55
C ARG A 42 -3.69 9.80 -14.39
N SER A 43 -4.26 9.90 -15.59
CA SER A 43 -4.12 11.10 -16.43
C SER A 43 -4.65 12.36 -15.74
N GLU A 44 -5.70 12.21 -14.93
CA GLU A 44 -6.27 13.29 -14.13
C GLU A 44 -5.91 13.12 -12.65
N SER A 45 -5.63 14.24 -11.96
CA SER A 45 -5.42 14.22 -10.52
C SER A 45 -6.71 13.71 -9.85
N PRO A 46 -6.69 12.61 -9.07
CA PRO A 46 -7.87 12.23 -8.31
C PRO A 46 -8.26 13.41 -7.42
N GLY A 47 -9.51 13.87 -7.53
CA GLY A 47 -10.06 14.85 -6.59
C GLY A 47 -9.83 14.36 -5.15
N LEU A 48 -9.68 15.29 -4.21
CA LEU A 48 -9.42 15.00 -2.79
C LEU A 48 -10.42 13.98 -2.20
N ASP A 49 -11.63 13.92 -2.75
CA ASP A 49 -12.69 12.99 -2.35
C ASP A 49 -12.37 11.52 -2.67
N GLY A 50 -11.52 11.25 -3.67
CA GLY A 50 -11.09 9.88 -4.04
C GLY A 50 -10.09 9.25 -3.07
N TRP A 51 -9.54 10.05 -2.16
CA TRP A 51 -8.63 9.61 -1.09
C TRP A 51 -9.33 9.43 0.27
N ALA A 52 -10.65 9.64 0.33
CA ALA A 52 -11.40 9.44 1.55
C ALA A 52 -11.25 7.97 2.00
N LEU A 53 -10.63 7.79 3.17
CA LEU A 53 -10.60 6.49 3.83
C LEU A 53 -12.05 6.02 3.98
N PRO A 54 -12.36 4.74 3.70
CA PRO A 54 -13.69 4.20 3.95
C PRO A 54 -14.04 4.48 5.41
N THR A 55 -15.00 5.38 5.62
CA THR A 55 -15.24 6.06 6.91
C THR A 55 -15.86 5.14 7.96
N GLY A 56 -15.88 3.83 7.70
CA GLY A 56 -16.39 2.79 8.58
C GLY A 56 -15.27 2.15 9.40
N LEU A 57 -14.62 2.92 10.28
CA LEU A 57 -13.86 2.30 11.36
C LEU A 57 -14.85 1.51 12.23
N PRO A 58 -14.58 0.24 12.55
CA PRO A 58 -15.44 -0.52 13.44
C PRO A 58 -15.55 0.23 14.78
N PRO A 59 -16.74 0.28 15.40
CA PRO A 59 -16.92 1.00 16.65
C PRO A 59 -15.90 0.50 17.66
N THR A 60 -15.10 1.43 18.20
CA THR A 60 -14.09 1.14 19.21
C THR A 60 -14.79 0.43 20.36
N ALA A 61 -14.50 -0.86 20.55
CA ALA A 61 -15.03 -1.62 21.67
C ALA A 61 -14.63 -0.87 22.95
N ALA A 62 -15.64 -0.34 23.66
CA ALA A 62 -15.42 0.37 24.90
C ALA A 62 -14.68 -0.56 25.86
N ARG A 63 -13.39 -0.31 26.08
CA ARG A 63 -12.61 -0.99 27.10
C ARG A 63 -13.30 -0.74 28.43
N THR A 64 -14.01 -1.74 28.93
CA THR A 64 -14.61 -1.72 30.26
C THR A 64 -13.47 -1.41 31.23
N ALA A 65 -13.54 -0.26 31.89
CA ALA A 65 -12.55 0.18 32.85
C ALA A 65 -12.41 -0.92 33.91
N ARG A 66 -11.24 -1.58 33.93
CA ARG A 66 -10.90 -2.55 34.95
C ARG A 66 -10.86 -1.78 36.27
N ARG A 67 -11.94 -1.90 37.05
CA ARG A 67 -12.05 -1.39 38.43
C ARG A 67 -10.75 -1.74 39.15
N THR A 68 -9.98 -0.73 39.51
CA THR A 68 -8.81 -0.88 40.37
C THR A 68 -9.33 -1.29 41.75
N SER A 69 -9.08 -2.54 42.14
CA SER A 69 -9.34 -2.97 43.51
C SER A 69 -8.35 -2.23 44.42
N LYS A 70 -8.91 -1.35 45.24
CA LYS A 70 -8.22 -0.59 46.28
C LYS A 70 -7.75 -1.58 47.35
N GLY A 71 -6.53 -2.08 47.22
CA GLY A 71 -5.94 -3.11 48.08
C GLY A 71 -4.61 -2.68 48.70
N ARG A 72 -4.69 -1.78 49.69
CA ARG A 72 -3.87 -1.70 50.93
C ARG A 72 -2.33 -1.85 50.83
N ARG A 73 -1.63 -0.73 51.07
CA ARG A 73 -0.22 -0.64 51.51
C ARG A 73 0.02 -1.50 52.77
N LYS A 74 1.19 -2.16 52.87
CA LYS A 74 2.28 -1.78 53.81
C LYS A 74 3.54 -2.62 53.54
N ALA A 75 4.67 -1.93 53.51
CA ALA A 75 6.01 -2.51 53.57
C ALA A 75 6.30 -3.12 54.95
N ALA A 76 7.10 -4.18 54.96
CA ALA A 76 8.07 -4.54 55.99
C ALA A 76 9.18 -5.33 55.28
#